data_AF-A0A7S3GY37-F1
#
_entry.id   AF-A0A7S3GY37-F1
#
_cell.length_a   1.000
_cell.length_b   1.000
_cell.length_c   1.000
_cell.angle_alpha   90.00
_cell.angle_beta   90.00
_cell.angle_gamma   90.00
#
_symmetry.space_group_name_H-M   'P 1'
#
loop_
_entity.id
_entity.type
_entity.pdbx_description
1 polymer ?
#
loop_
_entity_poly.entity_id
_entity_poly.type
_entity_poly.pdbx_seq_one_letter_code
_entity_poly.pdbx_strand_id
1 'polypeptide(L)'
;LMQGRSLAMKQDSGKAIQVNTVIGHLSEALMQGRSLDMSRFAELAPSLTKAQWDRLDIIAAQLSPPPSDVCLDKDFKQKDFLRPILGDKVDQDFATKTESDRQDEAVWYERIRLFRLC
;
A
#
# COMPACT_ATOMS: atom_id res chain seq x y z
N LEU A 1 3.71 12.90 -9.90
CA LEU A 1 4.68 12.19 -10.77
C LEU A 1 5.61 11.36 -9.88
N MET A 2 5.18 10.15 -9.51
CA MET A 2 6.09 9.21 -8.85
C MET A 2 6.99 8.63 -9.92
N GLN A 3 8.29 8.93 -9.84
CA GLN A 3 9.29 8.30 -10.70
C GLN A 3 9.39 6.83 -10.32
N GLY A 4 9.02 5.95 -11.25
CA GLY A 4 9.28 4.52 -11.16
C GLY A 4 10.78 4.31 -11.13
N ARG A 5 11.32 4.05 -9.93
CA ARG A 5 12.70 3.64 -9.74
C ARG A 5 12.84 2.27 -10.40
N SER A 6 13.41 2.25 -11.61
CA SER A 6 13.66 1.02 -12.36
C SER A 6 14.63 0.15 -11.55
N LEU A 7 14.11 -0.81 -10.79
CA LEU A 7 14.90 -1.90 -10.24
C LEU A 7 15.30 -2.76 -11.43
N ALA A 8 16.47 -2.47 -12.00
CA ALA A 8 17.01 -3.16 -13.16
C ALA A 8 17.42 -4.59 -12.77
N MET A 9 16.44 -5.50 -12.69
CA MET A 9 16.70 -6.93 -12.76
C MET A 9 17.05 -7.24 -14.22
N LYS A 10 18.30 -7.66 -14.45
CA LYS A 10 18.78 -8.03 -15.78
C LYS A 10 18.43 -9.50 -16.00
N GLN A 11 17.85 -9.81 -17.16
CA GLN A 11 17.87 -11.18 -17.68
C GLN A 11 19.32 -11.55 -18.02
N ASP A 12 19.64 -12.85 -18.15
CA ASP A 12 20.95 -13.30 -18.66
C ASP A 12 21.30 -12.71 -20.03
N SER A 13 20.29 -12.26 -20.79
CA SER A 13 20.44 -11.52 -22.05
C SER A 13 20.88 -10.05 -21.90
N GLY A 14 21.02 -9.55 -20.68
CA GLY A 14 21.40 -8.16 -20.37
C GLY A 14 20.27 -7.13 -20.50
N LYS A 15 19.09 -7.52 -20.98
CA LYS A 15 17.91 -6.65 -21.08
C LYS A 15 17.28 -6.43 -19.71
N ALA A 16 16.88 -5.18 -19.45
CA ALA A 16 16.14 -4.83 -18.25
C ALA A 16 14.73 -5.42 -18.31
N ILE A 17 14.32 -6.10 -17.24
CA ILE A 17 12.95 -6.58 -17.10
C ILE A 17 12.06 -5.37 -16.82
N GLN A 18 11.06 -5.15 -17.67
CA GLN A 18 10.06 -4.12 -17.45
C GLN A 18 8.97 -4.64 -16.50
N VAL A 19 8.57 -3.83 -15.52
CA VAL A 19 7.53 -4.17 -14.54
C VAL A 19 6.23 -4.59 -15.24
N ASN A 20 5.83 -3.87 -16.29
CA ASN A 20 4.62 -4.20 -17.06
C ASN A 20 4.69 -5.57 -17.74
N THR A 21 5.87 -6.02 -18.16
CA THR A 21 6.05 -7.37 -18.72
C THR A 21 5.83 -8.43 -17.66
N VAL A 22 6.34 -8.22 -16.44
CA VAL A 22 6.11 -9.14 -15.32
C VAL A 22 4.62 -9.21 -14.97
N ILE A 23 3.95 -8.06 -14.85
CA ILE A 23 2.50 -7.99 -14.59
C ILE A 23 1.72 -8.71 -15.69
N GLY A 24 2.07 -8.50 -16.96
CA GLY A 24 1.44 -9.18 -18.09
C GLY A 24 1.52 -10.71 -17.99
N HIS A 25 2.69 -11.25 -17.66
CA HIS A 25 2.85 -12.70 -17.48
C HIS A 25 2.08 -13.25 -16.29
N LEU A 26 2.03 -12.52 -15.17
CA LEU A 26 1.25 -12.94 -14.00
C LEU A 26 -0.25 -12.98 -14.32
N SER A 27 -0.77 -11.94 -14.96
CA SER A 27 -2.18 -11.87 -15.39
C SER A 27 -2.53 -12.99 -16.38
N GLU A 28 -1.66 -13.24 -17.36
CA GLU A 28 -1.85 -14.32 -18.33
C GLU A 28 -1.88 -15.70 -17.65
N ALA A 29 -0.94 -15.94 -16.72
CA ALA A 29 -0.91 -17.19 -15.95
C ALA A 29 -2.21 -17.40 -15.15
N LEU A 30 -2.72 -16.35 -14.48
CA LEU A 30 -3.99 -16.40 -13.76
C LEU A 30 -5.18 -16.68 -14.68
N MET A 31 -5.26 -15.99 -15.83
CA MET A 31 -6.32 -16.20 -16.81
C MET A 31 -6.33 -17.61 -17.39
N GLN A 32 -5.15 -18.23 -17.51
CA GLN A 32 -4.99 -19.62 -17.95
C GLN A 32 -5.20 -20.65 -16.83
N GLY A 33 -5.54 -20.21 -15.61
CA GLY A 33 -5.73 -21.09 -14.46
C GLY A 33 -4.44 -21.70 -13.91
N ARG A 34 -3.27 -21.13 -14.23
CA ARG A 34 -1.99 -21.58 -13.69
C ARG A 34 -1.83 -21.07 -12.26
N SER A 35 -1.33 -21.93 -11.38
CA SER A 35 -1.03 -21.55 -10.00
C SER A 35 0.15 -20.57 -9.95
N LEU A 36 -0.03 -19.45 -9.26
CA LEU A 36 1.05 -18.55 -8.86
C LEU A 36 1.46 -18.86 -7.43
N ASP A 37 2.77 -18.94 -7.19
CA ASP A 37 3.30 -19.03 -5.83
C ASP A 37 3.26 -17.64 -5.16
N MET A 38 2.09 -17.33 -4.58
CA MET A 38 1.86 -16.07 -3.88
C MET A 38 2.62 -15.97 -2.55
N SER A 39 3.14 -17.08 -2.02
CA SER A 39 3.88 -17.08 -0.75
C SER A 39 5.18 -16.29 -0.87
N ARG A 40 5.90 -16.46 -2.00
CA ARG A 40 7.09 -15.68 -2.33
C ARG A 40 6.83 -14.18 -2.49
N PHE A 41 5.64 -13.80 -2.93
CA PHE A 41 5.25 -12.39 -2.99
C PHE A 41 4.99 -11.81 -1.60
N ALA A 42 4.37 -12.60 -0.73
CA ALA A 42 4.11 -12.21 0.66
C ALA A 42 5.40 -12.06 1.48
N GLU A 43 6.49 -12.76 1.13
CA GLU A 43 7.81 -12.57 1.76
C GLU A 43 8.47 -11.23 1.39
N LEU A 44 8.13 -10.66 0.23
CA LEU A 44 8.79 -9.46 -0.31
C LEU A 44 8.11 -8.14 0.08
N ALA A 45 6.87 -8.19 0.54
CA ALA A 45 6.13 -7.01 0.97
C ALA A 45 5.41 -7.29 2.29
N PRO A 46 5.45 -6.36 3.27
CA PRO A 46 4.70 -6.53 4.52
C PRO A 46 3.21 -6.64 4.20
N SER A 47 2.65 -7.84 4.32
CA SER A 47 1.23 -8.09 4.10
C SER A 47 0.40 -7.58 5.27
N LEU A 48 -0.71 -6.92 4.98
CA LEU A 48 -1.72 -6.60 5.97
C LEU A 48 -2.39 -7.88 6.50
N THR A 49 -2.55 -7.98 7.81
CA THR A 49 -3.36 -9.06 8.41
C THR A 49 -4.85 -8.78 8.18
N LYS A 50 -5.69 -9.81 8.24
CA LYS A 50 -7.15 -9.64 8.11
C LYS A 50 -7.72 -8.61 9.08
N ALA A 51 -7.28 -8.64 10.34
CA ALA A 51 -7.71 -7.68 11.35
C ALA A 51 -7.32 -6.23 11.00
N GLN A 52 -6.20 -6.04 10.29
CA GLN A 52 -5.79 -4.71 9.83
C GLN A 52 -6.62 -4.25 8.63
N TRP A 53 -6.97 -5.17 7.71
CA TRP A 53 -7.94 -4.90 6.63
C TRP A 53 -9.29 -4.48 7.20
N ASP A 54 -9.88 -5.31 8.07
CA ASP A 54 -11.18 -5.05 8.69
C ASP A 54 -11.19 -3.70 9.42
N ARG A 55 -10.08 -3.35 10.10
CA ARG A 55 -9.93 -2.06 10.77
C ARG A 55 -9.93 -0.88 9.79
N LEU A 56 -9.26 -1.01 8.65
CA LEU A 56 -9.21 0.05 7.64
C LEU A 56 -10.57 0.23 6.96
N ASP A 57 -11.31 -0.86 6.70
CA ASP A 57 -12.67 -0.80 6.18
C ASP A 57 -13.63 -0.08 7.14
N ILE A 58 -13.56 -0.42 8.44
CA ILE A 58 -14.36 0.25 9.48
C ILE A 58 -14.06 1.75 9.51
N ILE A 59 -12.78 2.13 9.43
CA ILE A 59 -12.37 3.55 9.43
C ILE A 59 -12.88 4.25 8.18
N ALA A 60 -12.73 3.64 7.00
CA ALA A 60 -13.20 4.20 5.74
C ALA A 60 -14.71 4.52 5.82
N ALA A 61 -15.50 3.61 6.36
CA ALA A 61 -16.94 3.80 6.54
C ALA A 61 -17.32 4.92 7.53
N GLN A 62 -16.40 5.30 8.44
CA GLN A 62 -16.61 6.34 9.45
C GLN A 62 -16.11 7.73 9.03
N LEU A 63 -15.37 7.83 7.92
CA LEU A 63 -14.94 9.12 7.41
C LEU A 63 -16.13 9.97 6.97
N SER A 64 -15.95 11.29 7.00
CA SER A 64 -17.00 12.26 6.62
C SER A 64 -16.44 13.25 5.59
N PRO A 65 -16.89 13.18 4.32
CA PRO A 65 -17.80 12.16 3.79
C PRO A 65 -17.14 10.77 3.73
N PRO A 66 -17.91 9.68 3.81
CA PRO A 66 -17.36 8.36 3.54
C PRO A 66 -16.98 8.29 2.06
N PRO A 67 -15.73 7.88 1.73
CA PRO A 67 -15.32 7.71 0.35
C PRO A 67 -16.19 6.63 -0.31
N SER A 68 -16.71 6.91 -1.51
CA SER A 68 -17.43 5.91 -2.31
C SER A 68 -16.51 4.77 -2.74
N ASP A 69 -15.24 5.10 -3.00
CA ASP A 69 -14.16 4.19 -3.31
C ASP A 69 -12.84 4.83 -2.89
N VAL A 70 -12.18 4.28 -1.88
CA VAL A 70 -10.91 4.79 -1.34
C VAL A 70 -9.80 4.79 -2.39
N CYS A 71 -9.86 3.87 -3.34
CA CYS A 71 -8.85 3.66 -4.37
C CYS A 71 -8.98 4.69 -5.48
N LEU A 72 -10.21 5.11 -5.79
CA LEU A 72 -10.51 6.08 -6.84
C LEU A 72 -10.71 7.52 -6.33
N ASP A 73 -10.92 7.71 -5.03
CA ASP A 73 -11.14 9.03 -4.46
C ASP A 73 -9.87 9.91 -4.60
N LYS A 74 -10.07 11.09 -5.22
CA LYS A 74 -9.02 12.08 -5.45
C LYS A 74 -8.77 12.95 -4.24
N ASP A 75 -9.77 13.11 -3.39
CA ASP A 75 -9.72 13.91 -2.16
C ASP A 75 -9.28 13.06 -0.95
N PHE A 76 -8.92 11.81 -1.19
CA PHE A 76 -8.38 10.90 -0.19
C PHE A 76 -7.16 11.49 0.54
N LYS A 77 -7.29 11.64 1.85
CA LYS A 77 -6.20 12.07 2.74
C LYS A 77 -5.84 10.94 3.69
N GLN A 78 -4.61 10.44 3.59
CA GLN A 78 -4.09 9.41 4.49
C GLN A 78 -4.17 9.81 5.96
N LYS A 79 -4.02 11.11 6.28
CA LYS A 79 -4.14 11.61 7.65
C LYS A 79 -5.54 11.40 8.24
N ASP A 80 -6.59 11.40 7.42
CA ASP A 80 -7.95 11.17 7.88
C ASP A 80 -8.11 9.73 8.39
N PHE A 81 -7.36 8.78 7.84
CA PHE A 81 -7.24 7.41 8.35
C PHE A 81 -6.33 7.30 9.58
N LEU A 82 -5.26 8.10 9.64
CA LEU A 82 -4.33 8.03 10.76
C LEU A 82 -4.90 8.59 12.07
N ARG A 83 -5.70 9.66 12.02
CA ARG A 83 -6.32 10.25 13.22
C ARG A 83 -7.08 9.25 14.09
N PRO A 84 -8.02 8.42 13.57
CA PRO A 84 -8.71 7.42 14.38
C PRO A 84 -7.81 6.24 14.82
N ILE A 85 -6.61 6.09 14.25
CA ILE A 85 -5.68 5.00 14.61
C ILE A 85 -4.69 5.43 15.69
N LEU A 86 -4.08 6.60 15.50
CA LEU A 86 -2.94 7.11 16.25
C LEU A 86 -3.32 8.30 17.14
N GLY A 87 -4.50 8.90 16.94
CA GLY A 87 -4.99 10.05 17.69
C GLY A 87 -4.39 11.38 17.23
N ASP A 88 -4.49 12.38 18.09
CA ASP A 88 -4.12 13.77 17.81
C ASP A 88 -2.63 13.97 17.51
N LYS A 89 -1.78 12.98 17.84
CA LYS A 89 -0.34 13.02 17.57
C LYS A 89 -0.03 13.16 16.07
N VAL A 90 -0.93 12.69 15.20
CA VAL A 90 -0.80 12.77 13.73
C VAL A 90 -0.69 14.21 13.23
N ASP A 91 -1.34 15.15 13.91
CA ASP A 91 -1.40 16.55 13.53
C ASP A 91 -0.33 17.41 14.22
N GLN A 92 0.50 16.83 15.09
CA GLN A 92 1.67 17.51 15.64
C GLN A 92 2.67 17.89 14.54
N ASP A 93 3.44 18.95 14.81
CA ASP A 93 4.53 19.36 13.94
C ASP A 93 5.59 18.25 13.84
N PHE A 94 6.13 18.05 12.65
CA PHE A 94 7.18 17.06 12.40
C PHE A 94 8.41 17.28 13.28
N ALA A 95 8.75 18.53 13.60
CA ALA A 95 9.90 18.87 14.46
C ALA A 95 9.69 18.49 15.93
N THR A 96 8.43 18.35 16.37
CA THR A 96 8.08 18.04 17.76
C THR A 96 7.73 16.57 17.98
N LYS A 97 7.53 15.80 16.91
CA LYS A 97 7.22 14.37 16.99
C LYS A 97 8.42 13.56 17.48
N THR A 98 8.15 12.60 18.35
CA THR A 98 9.16 11.64 18.77
C THR A 98 9.55 10.73 17.60
N GLU A 99 10.74 10.12 17.67
CA GLU A 99 11.15 9.12 16.68
C GLU A 99 10.20 7.91 16.64
N SER A 100 9.72 7.47 17.81
CA SER A 100 8.75 6.37 17.91
C SER A 100 7.45 6.71 17.19
N ASP A 101 6.92 7.92 17.35
CA ASP A 101 5.68 8.32 16.69
C ASP A 101 5.84 8.43 15.17
N ARG A 102 7.01 8.88 14.70
CA ARG A 102 7.33 8.93 13.28
C ARG A 102 7.40 7.53 12.67
N GLN A 103 7.94 6.56 13.39
CA GLN A 103 7.99 5.16 12.95
C GLN A 103 6.60 4.54 12.92
N ASP A 104 5.78 4.76 13.95
CA ASP A 104 4.39 4.31 13.97
C ASP A 104 3.60 4.85 12.80
N GLU A 105 3.72 6.15 12.52
CA GLU A 105 3.08 6.80 11.37
C GLU A 105 3.57 6.20 10.05
N ALA A 106 4.89 6.00 9.89
CA ALA A 106 5.46 5.44 8.67
C ALA A 106 4.90 4.06 8.36
N VAL A 107 4.79 3.19 9.36
CA VAL A 107 4.19 1.85 9.23
C VAL A 107 2.74 1.95 8.76
N TRP A 108 1.95 2.86 9.34
CA TRP A 108 0.55 3.01 8.93
C TRP A 108 0.39 3.68 7.57
N TYR A 109 1.26 4.62 7.18
CA TYR A 109 1.26 5.18 5.83
C TYR A 109 1.49 4.12 4.76
N GLU A 110 2.40 3.16 5.00
CA GLU A 110 2.64 2.04 4.10
C GLU A 110 1.40 1.14 3.98
N ARG A 111 0.79 0.82 5.12
CA ARG A 111 -0.45 0.03 5.19
C ARG A 111 -1.62 0.69 4.45
N ILE A 112 -1.84 1.97 4.67
CA ILE A 112 -2.89 2.75 4.00
C ILE A 112 -2.61 2.83 2.49
N ARG A 113 -1.33 2.90 2.08
CA ARG A 113 -0.96 2.84 0.66
C ARG A 113 -1.33 1.49 0.04
N LEU A 114 -1.07 0.38 0.73
CA LEU A 114 -1.48 -0.95 0.27
C LEU A 114 -3.00 -1.07 0.17
N PHE A 115 -3.73 -0.55 1.16
CA PHE A 115 -5.18 -0.52 1.18
C PHE A 115 -5.78 0.19 -0.05
N ARG A 116 -5.16 1.28 -0.50
CA ARG A 116 -5.58 2.03 -1.70
C ARG A 116 -5.26 1.34 -3.03
N LEU A 117 -4.45 0.28 -3.03
CA LEU A 117 -4.08 -0.45 -4.24
C LEU A 117 -5.01 -1.65 -4.53
N CYS A 118 -5.94 -1.95 -3.63
CA CYS A 118 -6.98 -2.97 -3.83
C CYS A 118 -8.13 -2.46 -4.70
#